data_AF-A0A970M9S2-F1
#
_entry.id   AF-A0A970M9S2-F1
#
_cell.length_a   1.000
_cell.length_b   1.000
_cell.length_c   1.000
_cell.angle_alpha   90.00
_cell.angle_beta   90.00
_cell.angle_gamma   90.00
#
_symmetry.space_group_name_H-M   'P 1'
#
loop_
_entity.id
_entity.type
_entity.pdbx_description
1 polymer ?
#
loop_
_entity_poly.entity_id
_entity_poly.type
_entity_poly.pdbx_seq_one_letter_code
_entity_poly.pdbx_strand_id
1 'polypeptide(L)'
;MFVVFEGIDGSGKTTLSDRVSALLEKEGVSTFHARPKGELKSKLASRIREMARDPRTLTMSPHTELLLYLARDCQMIDTVIRPALHNADVVIADRYVYSPGILSQARGEVDAADIDTATNLVARGLWPDLVVYCDVDIHTSDLRKKLDKIVNLREPNDFGRKGLRGLGLRRAMRDAYLQKATDNPQTWVHVDNATKSVAENAVFIANHILQRLKRPPIEMPAELPKPIVLQSLQNNTPRTPIFYDYLHQLAAQGYHRMALHHARSLDDEHAWALREKYADAEPEVVALGIEPLNSERALRLRHHLADVVPRHVALSLKTAWADADPQAFALRQKLLGKAPIEVAQTLNRLDTDEAWQLRERLWDDKDNRGAVLSSLRYIDTERAWELRRKAKKGRLSWGLLQGLAGIDTDEAWALRERWRRDYLPWVILSLQGIDTERAWAIRRDNETRATKLVSKSTMGLESDEAWDMRDRQALWDKEAVSSIKGSDHPRAWQLRERLIDVWPMYVAKSVGLILGQTERGRAFMERMAEAHPHDPEVAHYLVKLEHVAAGETP
;
A
#
# COMPACT_ATOMS: atom_id res chain seq x y z
N MET A 1 -0.65 -32.19 -13.80
CA MET A 1 -1.50 -31.57 -12.77
C MET A 1 -1.39 -30.05 -12.87
N PHE A 2 -2.50 -29.32 -12.74
CA PHE A 2 -2.56 -27.85 -12.76
C PHE A 2 -2.92 -27.28 -11.38
N VAL A 3 -2.07 -26.40 -10.85
CA VAL A 3 -2.21 -25.79 -9.51
C VAL A 3 -2.20 -24.27 -9.63
N VAL A 4 -3.15 -23.62 -8.95
CA VAL A 4 -3.28 -22.15 -8.95
C VAL A 4 -3.16 -21.62 -7.53
N PHE A 5 -2.42 -20.53 -7.35
CA PHE A 5 -2.36 -19.77 -6.10
C PHE A 5 -3.24 -18.53 -6.21
N GLU A 6 -4.20 -18.38 -5.30
CA GLU A 6 -5.17 -17.28 -5.25
C GLU A 6 -5.14 -16.55 -3.90
N GLY A 7 -5.72 -15.33 -3.89
CA GLY A 7 -5.74 -14.45 -2.72
C GLY A 7 -5.41 -12.99 -3.02
N ILE A 8 -5.61 -12.13 -2.02
CA ILE A 8 -5.43 -10.67 -2.16
C ILE A 8 -3.98 -10.25 -2.36
N ASP A 9 -3.72 -9.05 -2.89
CA ASP A 9 -2.35 -8.53 -2.97
C ASP A 9 -1.70 -8.48 -1.57
N GLY A 10 -0.40 -8.78 -1.45
CA GLY A 10 0.27 -8.84 -0.15
C GLY A 10 0.06 -10.16 0.62
N SER A 11 -0.72 -11.11 0.09
CA SER A 11 -0.95 -12.40 0.75
C SER A 11 0.18 -13.42 0.65
N GLY A 12 1.30 -13.08 0.00
CA GLY A 12 2.48 -13.98 -0.09
C GLY A 12 2.38 -15.09 -1.15
N LYS A 13 1.36 -15.10 -2.02
CA LYS A 13 1.21 -16.06 -3.13
C LYS A 13 2.49 -16.31 -3.90
N THR A 14 3.11 -15.26 -4.45
CA THR A 14 4.33 -15.37 -5.28
C THR A 14 5.47 -16.05 -4.50
N THR A 15 5.66 -15.66 -3.24
CA THR A 15 6.67 -16.28 -2.37
C THR A 15 6.38 -17.75 -2.09
N LEU A 16 5.11 -18.10 -1.82
CA LEU A 16 4.72 -19.48 -1.56
C LEU A 16 4.79 -20.33 -2.84
N SER A 17 4.33 -19.83 -3.98
CA SER A 17 4.35 -20.56 -5.25
C SER A 17 5.77 -20.84 -5.72
N ASP A 18 6.68 -19.86 -5.61
CA ASP A 18 8.10 -20.04 -5.94
C ASP A 18 8.75 -21.09 -5.01
N ARG A 19 8.46 -21.04 -3.70
CA ARG A 19 9.00 -22.00 -2.72
C ARG A 19 8.46 -23.41 -2.91
N VAL A 20 7.16 -23.55 -3.16
CA VAL A 20 6.51 -24.85 -3.43
C VAL A 20 7.08 -25.46 -4.71
N SER A 21 7.27 -24.66 -5.77
CA SER A 21 7.92 -25.12 -7.01
C SER A 21 9.30 -25.71 -6.72
N ALA A 22 10.14 -24.97 -5.98
CA ALA A 22 11.49 -25.42 -5.64
C ALA A 22 11.51 -26.66 -4.71
N LEU A 23 10.54 -26.80 -3.81
CA LEU A 23 10.41 -28.00 -2.97
C LEU A 23 10.03 -29.22 -3.81
N LEU A 24 9.04 -29.10 -4.70
CA LEU A 24 8.61 -30.20 -5.56
C LEU A 24 9.74 -30.66 -6.51
N GLU A 25 10.53 -29.73 -7.04
CA GLU A 25 11.70 -30.07 -7.87
C GLU A 25 12.74 -30.88 -7.11
N LYS A 26 12.97 -30.58 -5.82
CA LYS A 26 13.86 -31.37 -4.95
C LYS A 26 13.34 -32.79 -4.72
N GLU A 27 12.03 -32.98 -4.71
CA GLU A 27 11.37 -34.29 -4.62
C GLU A 27 11.25 -35.01 -5.98
N GLY A 28 11.98 -34.55 -7.01
CA GLY A 28 11.98 -35.14 -8.34
C GLY A 28 10.62 -35.03 -9.05
N VAL A 29 9.79 -34.05 -8.69
CA VAL A 29 8.56 -33.70 -9.42
C VAL A 29 8.91 -32.57 -10.38
N SER A 30 8.78 -32.80 -11.69
CA SER A 30 9.03 -31.76 -12.67
C SER A 30 7.99 -30.65 -12.55
N THR A 31 8.42 -29.40 -12.36
CA THR A 31 7.52 -28.26 -12.23
C THR A 31 7.70 -27.24 -13.33
N PHE A 32 6.58 -26.63 -13.74
CA PHE A 32 6.61 -25.44 -14.58
C PHE A 32 5.82 -24.32 -13.89
N HIS A 33 6.52 -23.27 -13.47
CA HIS A 33 5.86 -22.07 -12.98
C HIS A 33 5.53 -21.14 -14.16
N ALA A 34 4.24 -20.87 -14.39
CA ALA A 34 3.75 -20.00 -15.46
C ALA A 34 3.99 -18.50 -15.21
N ARG A 35 4.31 -18.13 -13.96
CA ARG A 35 4.48 -16.74 -13.53
C ARG A 35 5.51 -16.62 -12.38
N PRO A 36 6.76 -17.09 -12.59
CA PRO A 36 7.77 -17.07 -11.53
C PRO A 36 8.04 -15.62 -11.12
N LYS A 37 8.28 -15.38 -9.82
CA LYS A 37 8.49 -14.01 -9.28
C LYS A 37 7.35 -13.01 -9.61
N GLY A 38 6.18 -13.51 -10.02
CA GLY A 38 5.03 -12.68 -10.37
C GLY A 38 5.11 -12.03 -11.76
N GLU A 39 6.03 -12.44 -12.63
CA GLU A 39 6.20 -11.91 -13.98
C GLU A 39 5.50 -12.76 -15.04
N LEU A 40 4.81 -12.12 -15.97
CA LEU A 40 4.14 -12.84 -17.07
C LEU A 40 5.16 -13.25 -18.13
N LYS A 41 5.14 -14.54 -18.52
CA LYS A 41 6.02 -15.06 -19.57
C LYS A 41 5.66 -14.55 -20.98
N SER A 42 4.41 -14.18 -21.23
CA SER A 42 3.97 -13.65 -22.53
C SER A 42 4.07 -12.13 -22.59
N LYS A 43 4.85 -11.60 -23.55
CA LYS A 43 4.97 -10.15 -23.82
C LYS A 43 3.62 -9.51 -24.16
N LEU A 44 2.75 -10.22 -24.88
CA LEU A 44 1.41 -9.73 -25.21
C LEU A 44 0.53 -9.66 -23.96
N ALA A 45 0.55 -10.70 -23.12
CA ALA A 45 -0.16 -10.69 -21.84
C ALA A 45 0.33 -9.54 -20.93
N SER A 46 1.63 -9.25 -20.92
CA SER A 46 2.20 -8.09 -20.22
C SER A 46 1.63 -6.77 -20.70
N ARG A 47 1.57 -6.54 -22.03
CA ARG A 47 0.98 -5.31 -22.60
C ARG A 47 -0.51 -5.15 -22.27
N ILE A 48 -1.29 -6.24 -22.33
CA ILE A 48 -2.71 -6.21 -21.93
C ILE A 48 -2.84 -5.83 -20.44
N ARG A 49 -1.98 -6.41 -19.58
CA ARG A 49 -1.96 -6.11 -18.15
C ARG A 49 -1.60 -4.65 -17.87
N GLU A 50 -0.65 -4.08 -18.58
CA GLU A 50 -0.28 -2.66 -18.46
C GLU A 50 -1.49 -1.76 -18.73
N MET A 51 -2.19 -2.01 -19.84
CA MET A 51 -3.41 -1.25 -20.20
C MET A 51 -4.52 -1.37 -19.14
N ALA A 52 -4.77 -2.57 -18.62
CA ALA A 52 -5.79 -2.79 -17.58
C ALA A 52 -5.42 -2.17 -16.22
N ARG A 53 -4.12 -1.91 -15.98
CA ARG A 53 -3.62 -1.33 -14.73
C ARG A 53 -3.47 0.18 -14.79
N ASP A 54 -3.43 0.77 -15.98
CA ASP A 54 -3.20 2.20 -16.17
C ASP A 54 -4.30 3.02 -15.46
N PRO A 55 -3.95 3.85 -14.45
CA PRO A 55 -4.93 4.67 -13.74
C PRO A 55 -5.62 5.71 -14.64
N ARG A 56 -4.99 6.16 -15.73
CA ARG A 56 -5.59 7.12 -16.69
C ARG A 56 -6.87 6.60 -17.30
N THR A 57 -7.00 5.29 -17.39
CA THR A 57 -8.17 4.65 -17.97
C THR A 57 -9.40 4.69 -17.08
N LEU A 58 -9.46 5.47 -15.99
CA LEU A 58 -10.51 5.44 -14.95
C LEU A 58 -11.95 5.29 -15.47
N THR A 59 -12.25 5.89 -16.64
CA THR A 59 -13.54 5.82 -17.35
C THR A 59 -13.85 4.48 -18.05
N MET A 60 -12.90 3.54 -18.11
CA MET A 60 -13.05 2.19 -18.64
C MET A 60 -14.23 1.48 -17.96
N SER A 61 -15.10 0.88 -18.78
CA SER A 61 -16.27 0.17 -18.28
C SER A 61 -15.85 -1.06 -17.44
N PRO A 62 -16.65 -1.47 -16.44
CA PRO A 62 -16.40 -2.68 -15.65
C PRO A 62 -16.27 -3.94 -16.52
N HIS A 63 -17.13 -4.09 -17.53
CA HIS A 63 -17.07 -5.18 -18.50
C HIS A 63 -15.76 -5.18 -19.29
N THR A 64 -15.29 -4.01 -19.75
CA THR A 64 -14.00 -3.90 -20.44
C THR A 64 -12.84 -4.29 -19.53
N GLU A 65 -12.85 -3.89 -18.26
CA GLU A 65 -11.79 -4.27 -17.30
C GLU A 65 -11.77 -5.80 -17.07
N LEU A 66 -12.95 -6.42 -16.88
CA LEU A 66 -13.09 -7.87 -16.77
C LEU A 66 -12.53 -8.57 -18.02
N LEU A 67 -13.00 -8.18 -19.20
CA LEU A 67 -12.62 -8.79 -20.47
C LEU A 67 -11.13 -8.59 -20.80
N LEU A 68 -10.50 -7.47 -20.42
CA LEU A 68 -9.07 -7.28 -20.59
C LEU A 68 -8.24 -8.22 -19.72
N TYR A 69 -8.62 -8.40 -18.45
CA TYR A 69 -7.93 -9.36 -17.60
C TYR A 69 -8.15 -10.80 -18.09
N LEU A 70 -9.34 -11.11 -18.58
CA LEU A 70 -9.67 -12.41 -19.17
C LEU A 70 -8.96 -12.65 -20.51
N ALA A 71 -8.79 -11.64 -21.36
CA ALA A 71 -8.01 -11.73 -22.59
C ALA A 71 -6.53 -12.02 -22.30
N ARG A 72 -5.97 -11.37 -21.26
CA ARG A 72 -4.63 -11.70 -20.74
C ARG A 72 -4.55 -13.17 -20.31
N ASP A 73 -5.54 -13.66 -19.58
CA ASP A 73 -5.53 -15.03 -19.08
C ASP A 73 -5.74 -16.04 -20.20
N CYS A 74 -6.58 -15.74 -21.20
CA CYS A 74 -6.72 -16.53 -22.42
C CYS A 74 -5.38 -16.69 -23.15
N GLN A 75 -4.65 -15.59 -23.34
CA GLN A 75 -3.31 -15.62 -23.93
C GLN A 75 -2.33 -16.48 -23.13
N MET A 76 -2.34 -16.38 -21.80
CA MET A 76 -1.49 -17.18 -20.92
C MET A 76 -1.87 -18.67 -20.96
N ILE A 77 -3.16 -18.98 -21.01
CA ILE A 77 -3.67 -20.34 -21.14
C ILE A 77 -3.13 -20.99 -22.41
N ASP A 78 -3.28 -20.33 -23.56
CA ASP A 78 -2.97 -20.94 -24.85
C ASP A 78 -1.47 -21.06 -25.12
N THR A 79 -0.69 -20.04 -24.75
CA THR A 79 0.73 -19.98 -25.10
C THR A 79 1.67 -20.43 -24.00
N VAL A 80 1.19 -20.62 -22.78
CA VAL A 80 2.05 -20.95 -21.63
C VAL A 80 1.52 -22.15 -20.86
N ILE A 81 0.28 -22.10 -20.36
CA ILE A 81 -0.23 -23.12 -19.43
C ILE A 81 -0.53 -24.44 -20.15
N ARG A 82 -1.30 -24.44 -21.25
CA ARG A 82 -1.61 -25.67 -22.00
C ARG A 82 -0.34 -26.37 -22.51
N PRO A 83 0.61 -25.69 -23.17
CA PRO A 83 1.87 -26.33 -23.57
C PRO A 83 2.66 -26.91 -22.39
N ALA A 84 2.70 -26.23 -21.25
CA ALA A 84 3.41 -26.72 -20.07
C ALA A 84 2.77 -27.98 -19.48
N LEU A 85 1.44 -28.10 -19.54
CA LEU A 85 0.73 -29.28 -19.01
C LEU A 85 1.05 -30.57 -19.76
N HIS A 86 1.57 -30.49 -20.99
CA HIS A 86 2.03 -31.65 -21.73
C HIS A 86 3.43 -32.13 -21.33
N ASN A 87 4.22 -31.28 -20.64
CA ASN A 87 5.67 -31.50 -20.46
C ASN A 87 6.11 -31.57 -18.99
N ALA A 88 5.28 -31.12 -18.04
CA ALA A 88 5.59 -31.08 -16.62
C ALA A 88 4.57 -31.87 -15.80
N ASP A 89 5.03 -32.51 -14.73
CA ASP A 89 4.17 -33.20 -13.75
C ASP A 89 3.19 -32.20 -13.11
N VAL A 90 3.70 -31.00 -12.76
CA VAL A 90 2.94 -29.93 -12.11
C VAL A 90 3.16 -28.60 -12.81
N VAL A 91 2.07 -27.94 -13.20
CA VAL A 91 2.07 -26.55 -13.69
C VAL A 91 1.51 -25.64 -12.60
N ILE A 92 2.27 -24.63 -12.19
CA ILE A 92 1.90 -23.68 -11.15
C ILE A 92 1.62 -22.29 -11.73
N ALA A 93 0.48 -21.68 -11.40
CA ALA A 93 0.15 -20.30 -11.76
C ALA A 93 -0.13 -19.43 -10.52
N ASP A 94 0.46 -18.22 -10.47
CA ASP A 94 0.11 -17.16 -9.51
C ASP A 94 -1.02 -16.31 -10.12
N ARG A 95 -2.26 -16.63 -9.69
CA ARG A 95 -3.56 -16.21 -10.21
C ARG A 95 -4.01 -16.91 -11.49
N TYR A 96 -5.33 -17.07 -11.62
CA TYR A 96 -6.03 -17.59 -12.79
C TYR A 96 -7.32 -16.78 -13.06
N VAL A 97 -8.27 -17.34 -13.81
CA VAL A 97 -9.55 -16.66 -14.17
C VAL A 97 -10.43 -16.32 -12.95
N TYR A 98 -10.17 -16.93 -11.78
CA TYR A 98 -10.85 -16.57 -10.53
C TYR A 98 -10.55 -15.13 -10.11
N SER A 99 -9.29 -14.70 -10.25
CA SER A 99 -8.84 -13.37 -9.86
C SER A 99 -9.62 -12.21 -10.52
N PRO A 100 -9.84 -12.18 -11.85
CA PRO A 100 -10.69 -11.16 -12.47
C PRO A 100 -12.17 -11.35 -12.14
N GLY A 101 -12.68 -12.58 -12.05
CA GLY A 101 -14.08 -12.82 -11.66
C GLY A 101 -14.41 -12.29 -10.26
N ILE A 102 -13.58 -12.62 -9.27
CA ILE A 102 -13.70 -12.13 -7.89
C ILE A 102 -13.52 -10.61 -7.81
N LEU A 103 -12.62 -10.02 -8.61
CA LEU A 103 -12.50 -8.56 -8.66
C LEU A 103 -13.80 -7.92 -9.12
N SER A 104 -14.42 -8.44 -10.18
CA SER A 104 -15.67 -7.90 -10.73
C SER A 104 -16.83 -8.10 -9.76
N GLN A 105 -16.94 -9.29 -9.15
CA GLN A 105 -17.93 -9.58 -8.11
C GLN A 105 -17.78 -8.63 -6.92
N ALA A 106 -16.56 -8.44 -6.41
CA ALA A 106 -16.29 -7.55 -5.27
C ALA A 106 -16.58 -6.07 -5.57
N ARG A 107 -16.68 -5.68 -6.85
CA ARG A 107 -17.13 -4.34 -7.24
C ARG A 107 -18.64 -4.23 -7.37
N GLY A 108 -19.34 -5.33 -7.65
CA GLY A 108 -20.79 -5.34 -7.84
C GLY A 108 -21.28 -4.58 -9.09
N GLU A 109 -20.40 -4.38 -10.09
CA GLU A 109 -20.70 -3.59 -11.30
C GLU A 109 -20.93 -4.44 -12.56
N VAL A 110 -20.79 -5.77 -12.44
CA VAL A 110 -20.98 -6.75 -13.52
C VAL A 110 -21.82 -7.89 -12.94
N ASP A 111 -22.84 -8.32 -13.68
CA ASP A 111 -23.73 -9.39 -13.24
C ASP A 111 -22.98 -10.73 -13.10
N ALA A 112 -23.37 -11.51 -12.09
CA ALA A 112 -22.71 -12.78 -11.79
C ALA A 112 -22.75 -13.75 -12.99
N ALA A 113 -23.88 -13.80 -13.72
CA ALA A 113 -24.03 -14.63 -14.90
C ALA A 113 -23.05 -14.27 -16.03
N ASP A 114 -22.75 -12.97 -16.20
CA ASP A 114 -21.79 -12.50 -17.20
C ASP A 114 -20.35 -12.82 -16.77
N ILE A 115 -20.04 -12.68 -15.49
CA ILE A 115 -18.75 -13.09 -14.92
C ILE A 115 -18.52 -14.58 -15.15
N ASP A 116 -19.51 -15.41 -14.84
CA ASP A 116 -19.42 -16.86 -14.98
C ASP A 116 -19.32 -17.26 -16.47
N THR A 117 -20.13 -16.66 -17.34
CA THR A 117 -20.07 -16.91 -18.79
C THR A 117 -18.68 -16.57 -19.34
N ALA A 118 -18.15 -15.40 -19.01
CA ALA A 118 -16.86 -14.94 -19.52
C ALA A 118 -15.68 -15.76 -18.97
N THR A 119 -15.70 -16.12 -17.68
CA THR A 119 -14.64 -16.95 -17.07
C THR A 119 -14.64 -18.38 -17.63
N ASN A 120 -15.82 -19.00 -17.81
CA ASN A 120 -15.97 -20.31 -18.45
C ASN A 120 -15.47 -20.29 -19.90
N LEU A 121 -15.84 -19.26 -20.67
CA LEU A 121 -15.39 -19.08 -22.06
C LEU A 121 -13.86 -19.03 -22.19
N VAL A 122 -13.17 -18.45 -21.21
CA VAL A 122 -11.70 -18.34 -21.21
C VAL A 122 -11.05 -19.65 -20.77
N ALA A 123 -11.57 -20.24 -19.69
CA ALA A 123 -11.06 -21.50 -19.15
C ALA A 123 -11.15 -22.64 -20.17
N ARG A 124 -12.24 -22.71 -20.97
CA ARG A 124 -12.49 -23.77 -21.97
C ARG A 124 -12.19 -25.17 -21.40
N GLY A 125 -12.85 -25.47 -20.27
CA GLY A 125 -12.70 -26.72 -19.54
C GLY A 125 -11.38 -26.90 -18.78
N LEU A 126 -10.40 -25.99 -18.91
CA LEU A 126 -9.16 -26.05 -18.13
C LEU A 126 -9.37 -25.42 -16.76
N TRP A 127 -9.83 -26.22 -15.81
CA TRP A 127 -9.91 -25.87 -14.39
C TRP A 127 -8.75 -26.52 -13.63
N PRO A 128 -8.21 -25.87 -12.59
CA PRO A 128 -7.11 -26.43 -11.82
C PRO A 128 -7.54 -27.63 -10.99
N ASP A 129 -6.62 -28.59 -10.85
CA ASP A 129 -6.76 -29.75 -9.97
C ASP A 129 -6.68 -29.34 -8.48
N LEU A 130 -6.02 -28.21 -8.20
CA LEU A 130 -5.86 -27.63 -6.87
C LEU A 130 -5.79 -26.09 -6.94
N VAL A 131 -6.58 -25.43 -6.11
CA VAL A 131 -6.50 -23.99 -5.83
C VAL A 131 -5.99 -23.79 -4.41
N VAL A 132 -4.86 -23.12 -4.27
CA VAL A 132 -4.28 -22.73 -3.00
C VAL A 132 -4.73 -21.30 -2.68
N TYR A 133 -5.64 -21.14 -1.74
CA TYR A 133 -6.03 -19.82 -1.25
C TYR A 133 -5.10 -19.37 -0.14
N CYS A 134 -4.18 -18.45 -0.45
CA CYS A 134 -3.30 -17.83 0.53
C CYS A 134 -4.07 -16.71 1.25
N ASP A 135 -4.63 -17.03 2.41
CA ASP A 135 -5.38 -16.10 3.24
C ASP A 135 -4.44 -15.28 4.14
N VAL A 136 -4.75 -14.01 4.25
CA VAL A 136 -4.10 -13.08 5.19
C VAL A 136 -5.11 -11.99 5.51
N ASP A 137 -5.08 -11.47 6.73
CA ASP A 137 -5.86 -10.30 7.09
C ASP A 137 -5.42 -9.04 6.31
N ILE A 138 -6.30 -8.04 6.27
CA ILE A 138 -6.09 -6.82 5.49
C ILE A 138 -4.94 -5.97 6.03
N HIS A 139 -4.68 -5.99 7.34
CA HIS A 139 -3.63 -5.19 7.96
C HIS A 139 -2.25 -5.75 7.60
N THR A 140 -2.05 -7.05 7.77
CA THR A 140 -0.81 -7.74 7.39
C THR A 140 -0.56 -7.64 5.88
N SER A 141 -1.59 -7.82 5.05
CA SER A 141 -1.51 -7.58 3.59
C SER A 141 -1.02 -6.17 3.28
N ASP A 142 -1.60 -5.16 3.91
CA ASP A 142 -1.27 -3.77 3.65
C ASP A 142 0.13 -3.40 4.16
N LEU A 143 0.54 -3.92 5.32
CA LEU A 143 1.90 -3.77 5.86
C LEU A 143 2.94 -4.36 4.91
N ARG A 144 2.75 -5.61 4.45
CA ARG A 144 3.65 -6.24 3.47
C ARG A 144 3.77 -5.41 2.19
N LYS A 145 2.66 -4.84 1.71
CA LYS A 145 2.67 -3.94 0.54
C LYS A 145 3.34 -2.59 0.82
N LYS A 146 3.23 -2.05 2.03
CA LYS A 146 3.94 -0.82 2.43
C LYS A 146 5.44 -1.07 2.45
N LEU A 147 5.89 -2.16 3.05
CA LEU A 147 7.30 -2.54 3.10
C LEU A 147 7.88 -2.78 1.70
N ASP A 148 7.15 -3.49 0.82
CA ASP A 148 7.57 -3.65 -0.58
C ASP A 148 7.78 -2.30 -1.27
N LYS A 149 6.89 -1.32 -1.04
CA LYS A 149 7.03 0.03 -1.62
C LYS A 149 8.15 0.84 -1.01
N ILE A 150 8.47 0.61 0.28
CA ILE A 150 9.60 1.24 0.94
C ILE A 150 10.88 0.72 0.30
N VAL A 151 11.06 -0.60 0.21
CA VAL A 151 12.29 -1.20 -0.33
C VAL A 151 12.40 -0.92 -1.84
N ASN A 152 11.32 -1.15 -2.58
CA ASN A 152 11.25 -0.95 -4.02
C ASN A 152 10.57 0.38 -4.34
N LEU A 153 11.22 1.50 -4.01
CA LEU A 153 10.70 2.84 -4.32
C LEU A 153 10.41 2.96 -5.82
N ARG A 154 9.14 3.10 -6.15
CA ARG A 154 8.66 3.29 -7.51
C ARG A 154 8.59 4.77 -7.84
N GLU A 155 8.56 5.06 -9.13
CA GLU A 155 8.32 6.42 -9.60
C GLU A 155 7.04 7.00 -9.00
N PRO A 156 7.02 8.31 -8.67
CA PRO A 156 5.80 8.99 -8.26
C PRO A 156 4.70 8.74 -9.30
N ASN A 157 3.46 8.58 -8.83
CA ASN A 157 2.29 8.21 -9.66
C ASN A 157 2.21 6.80 -10.24
N ASP A 158 3.10 5.86 -9.88
CA ASP A 158 2.87 4.45 -10.17
C ASP A 158 1.83 3.83 -9.22
N PHE A 159 0.56 4.21 -9.40
CA PHE A 159 -0.57 3.53 -8.77
C PHE A 159 -1.45 2.86 -9.82
N GLY A 160 -1.72 1.57 -9.63
CA GLY A 160 -2.62 0.84 -10.52
C GLY A 160 -4.09 1.18 -10.26
N ARG A 161 -4.92 1.06 -11.31
CA ARG A 161 -6.39 1.26 -11.30
C ARG A 161 -7.11 0.60 -10.11
N LYS A 162 -6.82 -0.66 -9.81
CA LYS A 162 -7.43 -1.37 -8.66
C LYS A 162 -7.17 -0.67 -7.32
N GLY A 163 -6.02 -0.01 -7.19
CA GLY A 163 -5.63 0.72 -5.99
C GLY A 163 -6.45 1.99 -5.73
N LEU A 164 -7.31 2.41 -6.68
CA LEU A 164 -8.15 3.60 -6.59
C LEU A 164 -9.44 3.40 -5.78
N ARG A 165 -9.82 2.14 -5.54
CA ARG A 165 -11.02 1.75 -4.79
C ARG A 165 -10.78 1.51 -3.29
N GLY A 166 -9.54 1.73 -2.82
CA GLY A 166 -9.23 1.64 -1.39
C GLY A 166 -9.04 0.23 -0.85
N LEU A 167 -9.06 0.10 0.48
CA LEU A 167 -8.89 -1.19 1.18
C LEU A 167 -10.15 -2.05 1.20
N GLY A 168 -11.34 -1.46 1.17
CA GLY A 168 -12.62 -2.18 1.22
C GLY A 168 -12.81 -3.11 0.02
N LEU A 169 -12.37 -2.71 -1.18
CA LEU A 169 -12.36 -3.64 -2.32
C LEU A 169 -11.47 -4.87 -2.04
N ARG A 170 -10.32 -4.71 -1.38
CA ARG A 170 -9.48 -5.87 -1.02
C ARG A 170 -10.15 -6.74 0.04
N ARG A 171 -10.86 -6.15 0.99
CA ARG A 171 -11.67 -6.89 1.98
C ARG A 171 -12.75 -7.71 1.30
N ALA A 172 -13.57 -7.09 0.45
CA ALA A 172 -14.60 -7.79 -0.33
C ALA A 172 -14.01 -8.91 -1.21
N MET A 173 -12.84 -8.69 -1.81
CA MET A 173 -12.14 -9.76 -2.55
C MET A 173 -11.69 -10.90 -1.63
N ARG A 174 -11.17 -10.61 -0.43
CA ARG A 174 -10.77 -11.62 0.56
C ARG A 174 -11.97 -12.48 0.96
N ASP A 175 -13.09 -11.82 1.28
CA ASP A 175 -14.33 -12.48 1.68
C ASP A 175 -14.86 -13.40 0.55
N ALA A 176 -14.79 -12.92 -0.70
CA ALA A 176 -15.17 -13.73 -1.86
C ALA A 176 -14.23 -14.94 -2.11
N TYR A 177 -12.91 -14.82 -1.89
CA TYR A 177 -12.01 -15.97 -1.94
C TYR A 177 -12.31 -16.98 -0.83
N LEU A 178 -12.53 -16.49 0.39
CA LEU A 178 -12.86 -17.34 1.53
C LEU A 178 -14.15 -18.12 1.26
N GLN A 179 -15.20 -17.45 0.76
CA GLN A 179 -16.45 -18.09 0.36
C GLN A 179 -16.21 -19.19 -0.68
N LYS A 180 -15.43 -18.91 -1.75
CA LYS A 180 -15.11 -19.94 -2.75
C LYS A 180 -14.37 -21.14 -2.15
N ALA A 181 -13.43 -20.90 -1.23
CA ALA A 181 -12.70 -21.96 -0.56
C ALA A 181 -13.60 -22.82 0.34
N THR A 182 -14.52 -22.18 1.07
CA THR A 182 -15.53 -22.86 1.89
C THR A 182 -16.51 -23.68 1.06
N ASP A 183 -16.95 -23.16 -0.08
CA ASP A 183 -17.92 -23.84 -0.95
C ASP A 183 -17.31 -25.00 -1.74
N ASN A 184 -15.99 -25.02 -1.92
CA ASN A 184 -15.30 -25.98 -2.80
C ASN A 184 -14.09 -26.65 -2.11
N PRO A 185 -14.23 -27.26 -0.93
CA PRO A 185 -13.09 -27.73 -0.11
C PRO A 185 -12.30 -28.89 -0.74
N GLN A 186 -12.87 -29.58 -1.75
CA GLN A 186 -12.19 -30.65 -2.47
C GLN A 186 -11.11 -30.13 -3.43
N THR A 187 -11.33 -28.93 -3.98
CA THR A 187 -10.44 -28.30 -4.96
C THR A 187 -9.72 -27.09 -4.39
N TRP A 188 -10.26 -26.44 -3.37
CA TRP A 188 -9.67 -25.28 -2.70
C TRP A 188 -9.09 -25.67 -1.35
N VAL A 189 -7.80 -25.35 -1.16
CA VAL A 189 -7.10 -25.49 0.11
C VAL A 189 -6.89 -24.10 0.69
N HIS A 190 -7.46 -23.85 1.86
CA HIS A 190 -7.23 -22.64 2.64
C HIS A 190 -5.88 -22.73 3.35
N VAL A 191 -5.06 -21.69 3.20
CA VAL A 191 -3.75 -21.56 3.82
C VAL A 191 -3.73 -20.29 4.66
N ASP A 192 -3.64 -20.44 5.98
CA ASP A 192 -3.39 -19.32 6.89
C ASP A 192 -1.95 -18.83 6.72
N ASN A 193 -1.78 -17.70 6.03
CA ASN A 193 -0.49 -17.05 5.83
C ASN A 193 -0.34 -15.76 6.67
N ALA A 194 -1.09 -15.68 7.77
CA ALA A 194 -0.97 -14.66 8.81
C ALA A 194 -0.21 -15.19 10.03
N THR A 195 -0.55 -16.39 10.53
CA THR A 195 0.01 -16.92 11.78
C THR A 195 1.12 -17.95 11.57
N LYS A 196 1.10 -18.65 10.44
CA LYS A 196 2.07 -19.72 10.12
C LYS A 196 3.27 -19.21 9.35
N SER A 197 4.40 -19.90 9.54
CA SER A 197 5.62 -19.56 8.81
C SER A 197 5.50 -19.91 7.33
N VAL A 198 6.25 -19.19 6.48
CA VAL A 198 6.31 -19.48 5.04
C VAL A 198 6.85 -20.89 4.77
N ALA A 199 7.77 -21.39 5.59
CA ALA A 199 8.33 -22.73 5.47
C ALA A 199 7.28 -23.81 5.76
N GLU A 200 6.52 -23.66 6.85
CA GLU A 200 5.42 -24.55 7.21
C GLU A 200 4.37 -24.61 6.11
N ASN A 201 3.91 -23.44 5.65
CA ASN A 201 2.91 -23.35 4.59
C ASN A 201 3.41 -23.95 3.28
N ALA A 202 4.68 -23.77 2.91
CA ALA A 202 5.23 -24.34 1.69
C ALA A 202 5.24 -25.88 1.73
N VAL A 203 5.64 -26.51 2.83
CA VAL A 203 5.59 -27.97 2.98
C VAL A 203 4.15 -28.48 3.02
N PHE A 204 3.26 -27.80 3.75
CA PHE A 204 1.83 -28.12 3.79
C PHE A 204 1.20 -28.15 2.39
N ILE A 205 1.48 -27.14 1.57
CA ILE A 205 0.98 -27.06 0.19
C ILE A 205 1.64 -28.13 -0.69
N ALA A 206 2.95 -28.34 -0.59
CA ALA A 206 3.66 -29.35 -1.36
C ALA A 206 3.10 -30.76 -1.08
N ASN A 207 2.78 -31.07 0.19
CA ASN A 207 2.18 -32.36 0.57
C ASN A 207 0.77 -32.55 -0.01
N HIS A 208 -0.04 -31.49 -0.13
CA HIS A 208 -1.34 -31.56 -0.83
C HIS A 208 -1.20 -31.89 -2.31
N ILE A 209 -0.10 -31.46 -2.94
CA ILE A 209 0.24 -31.75 -4.34
C ILE A 209 0.75 -33.18 -4.46
N LEU A 210 1.71 -33.58 -3.63
CA LEU A 210 2.29 -34.93 -3.63
C LEU A 210 1.24 -36.02 -3.36
N GLN A 211 0.31 -35.78 -2.44
CA GLN A 211 -0.81 -36.69 -2.19
C GLN A 211 -1.64 -36.92 -3.45
N ARG A 212 -1.96 -35.86 -4.21
CA ARG A 212 -2.71 -35.97 -5.48
C ARG A 212 -1.90 -36.68 -6.57
N LEU A 213 -0.58 -36.55 -6.55
CA LEU A 213 0.34 -37.30 -7.41
C LEU A 213 0.62 -38.73 -6.91
N LYS A 214 0.04 -39.15 -5.77
CA LYS A 214 0.30 -40.45 -5.11
C LYS A 214 1.78 -40.68 -4.78
N ARG A 215 2.47 -39.62 -4.38
CA ARG A 215 3.89 -39.63 -3.94
C ARG A 215 3.99 -39.56 -2.41
N PRO A 216 5.10 -40.03 -1.81
CA PRO A 216 5.32 -39.89 -0.37
C PRO A 216 5.35 -38.40 0.03
N PRO A 217 4.91 -38.06 1.25
CA PRO A 217 4.96 -36.70 1.75
C PRO A 217 6.39 -36.28 2.09
N ILE A 218 6.66 -34.98 2.00
CA ILE A 218 7.84 -34.34 2.58
C ILE A 218 7.65 -34.31 4.09
N GLU A 219 8.65 -34.79 4.83
CA GLU A 219 8.68 -34.67 6.28
C GLU A 219 8.76 -33.20 6.71
N MET A 220 7.99 -32.86 7.74
CA MET A 220 8.06 -31.51 8.30
C MET A 220 9.42 -31.31 9.00
N PRO A 221 10.06 -30.13 8.89
CA PRO A 221 11.26 -29.84 9.65
C PRO A 221 11.03 -30.07 11.15
N ALA A 222 12.01 -30.69 11.81
CA ALA A 222 11.95 -31.03 13.23
C ALA A 222 11.74 -29.80 14.14
N GLU A 223 12.25 -28.64 13.72
CA GLU A 223 12.03 -27.35 14.39
C GLU A 223 11.31 -26.39 13.45
N LEU A 224 10.06 -26.08 13.79
CA LEU A 224 9.30 -25.00 13.16
C LEU A 224 9.48 -23.70 13.96
N PRO A 225 9.59 -22.55 13.28
CA PRO A 225 9.57 -21.26 13.97
C PRO A 225 8.27 -21.11 14.76
N LYS A 226 8.36 -20.70 16.03
CA LYS A 226 7.16 -20.42 16.84
C LYS A 226 6.39 -19.24 16.22
N PRO A 227 5.05 -19.29 16.14
CA PRO A 227 4.26 -18.14 15.75
C PRO A 227 4.60 -16.92 16.59
N ILE A 228 4.76 -15.77 15.95
CA ILE A 228 5.09 -14.51 16.62
C ILE A 228 3.81 -13.75 16.86
N VAL A 229 3.40 -13.67 18.12
CA VAL A 229 2.16 -13.01 18.54
C VAL A 229 2.52 -11.99 19.62
N LEU A 230 2.02 -10.77 19.48
CA LEU A 230 2.15 -9.75 20.51
C LEU A 230 1.38 -10.22 21.76
N GLN A 231 2.00 -10.13 22.95
CA GLN A 231 1.30 -10.42 24.19
C GLN A 231 0.17 -9.41 24.45
N SER A 232 -0.85 -9.81 25.22
CA SER A 232 -2.02 -8.97 25.49
C SER A 232 -1.63 -7.63 26.13
N LEU A 233 -2.13 -6.54 25.56
CA LEU A 233 -1.98 -5.17 26.09
C LEU A 233 -2.96 -4.84 27.24
N GLN A 234 -3.77 -5.79 27.70
CA GLN A 234 -4.74 -5.59 28.78
C GLN A 234 -4.08 -5.43 30.17
N ASN A 235 -4.85 -4.93 31.14
CA ASN A 235 -4.56 -4.95 32.58
C ASN A 235 -3.32 -4.18 33.06
N ASN A 236 -3.13 -2.91 32.63
CA ASN A 236 -2.06 -2.04 33.16
C ASN A 236 -0.63 -2.63 33.05
N THR A 237 -0.43 -3.62 32.18
CA THR A 237 0.86 -4.26 31.97
C THR A 237 1.82 -3.28 31.28
N PRO A 238 3.13 -3.24 31.63
CA PRO A 238 4.09 -2.37 30.94
C PRO A 238 4.11 -2.66 29.44
N ARG A 239 3.61 -1.70 28.64
CA ARG A 239 3.39 -1.90 27.20
C ARG A 239 4.69 -1.87 26.43
N THR A 240 5.60 -0.99 26.82
CA THR A 240 6.91 -0.81 26.18
C THR A 240 7.74 -2.12 26.17
N PRO A 241 7.93 -2.83 27.30
CA PRO A 241 8.59 -4.15 27.29
C PRO A 241 7.89 -5.19 26.40
N ILE A 242 6.56 -5.32 26.51
CA ILE A 242 5.78 -6.26 25.68
C ILE A 242 6.00 -6.00 24.19
N PHE A 243 5.95 -4.72 23.81
CA PHE A 243 6.10 -4.31 22.42
C PHE A 243 7.51 -4.62 21.91
N TYR A 244 8.55 -4.26 22.65
CA TYR A 244 9.94 -4.51 22.22
C TYR A 244 10.30 -6.00 22.21
N ASP A 245 9.79 -6.80 23.14
CA ASP A 245 9.93 -8.27 23.09
C ASP A 245 9.35 -8.84 21.79
N TYR A 246 8.18 -8.37 21.37
CA TYR A 246 7.57 -8.73 20.09
C TYR A 246 8.44 -8.31 18.89
N LEU A 247 9.00 -7.08 18.90
CA LEU A 247 9.90 -6.62 17.83
C LEU A 247 11.19 -7.45 17.76
N HIS A 248 11.76 -7.82 18.90
CA HIS A 248 12.95 -8.67 18.97
C HIS A 248 12.66 -10.09 18.46
N GLN A 249 11.49 -10.66 18.75
CA GLN A 249 11.06 -11.95 18.20
C GLN A 249 10.88 -11.90 16.67
N LEU A 250 10.23 -10.85 16.15
CA LEU A 250 10.15 -10.59 14.70
C LEU A 250 11.54 -10.56 14.08
N ALA A 251 12.44 -9.79 14.65
CA ALA A 251 13.78 -9.65 14.13
C ALA A 251 14.56 -10.97 14.20
N ALA A 252 14.48 -11.72 15.31
CA ALA A 252 15.17 -13.00 15.46
C ALA A 252 14.73 -14.07 14.44
N GLN A 253 13.50 -14.01 13.94
CA GLN A 253 13.00 -14.91 12.89
C GLN A 253 13.13 -14.35 11.48
N GLY A 254 13.93 -13.29 11.28
CA GLY A 254 14.21 -12.71 9.96
C GLY A 254 13.18 -11.71 9.44
N TYR A 255 12.20 -11.30 10.26
CA TYR A 255 11.23 -10.26 9.91
C TYR A 255 11.75 -8.85 10.25
N HIS A 256 13.04 -8.57 10.00
CA HIS A 256 13.72 -7.32 10.38
C HIS A 256 12.96 -6.07 9.88
N ARG A 257 12.49 -6.08 8.62
CA ARG A 257 11.72 -4.98 8.03
C ARG A 257 10.43 -4.67 8.78
N MET A 258 9.72 -5.70 9.26
CA MET A 258 8.50 -5.52 10.05
C MET A 258 8.83 -4.94 11.42
N ALA A 259 9.85 -5.49 12.08
CA ALA A 259 10.32 -4.98 13.38
C ALA A 259 10.71 -3.49 13.29
N LEU A 260 11.54 -3.12 12.30
CA LEU A 260 11.93 -1.73 12.04
C LEU A 260 10.75 -0.82 11.72
N HIS A 261 9.77 -1.31 10.95
CA HIS A 261 8.57 -0.53 10.63
C HIS A 261 7.70 -0.26 11.85
N HIS A 262 7.55 -1.23 12.76
CA HIS A 262 6.83 -1.01 14.01
C HIS A 262 7.63 -0.11 14.97
N ALA A 263 8.97 -0.14 14.92
CA ALA A 263 9.83 0.79 15.67
C ALA A 263 9.94 2.20 15.06
N ARG A 264 9.28 2.49 13.93
CA ARG A 264 9.39 3.80 13.25
C ARG A 264 9.02 4.95 14.18
N SER A 265 9.65 6.10 14.07
CA SER A 265 9.30 7.33 14.80
C SER A 265 9.32 7.23 16.34
N LEU A 266 9.87 6.16 16.91
CA LEU A 266 10.20 6.03 18.34
C LEU A 266 11.65 6.50 18.54
N ASP A 267 11.90 7.34 19.55
CA ASP A 267 13.23 7.94 19.81
C ASP A 267 13.84 7.47 21.13
N ASP A 268 13.75 6.17 21.41
CA ASP A 268 14.34 5.53 22.60
C ASP A 268 15.46 4.54 22.23
N GLU A 269 16.23 4.10 23.22
CA GLU A 269 17.40 3.22 23.02
C GLU A 269 17.04 1.86 22.41
N HIS A 270 15.85 1.30 22.65
CA HIS A 270 15.47 0.03 22.04
C HIS A 270 15.19 0.19 20.54
N ALA A 271 14.50 1.26 20.14
CA ALA A 271 14.31 1.60 18.73
C ALA A 271 15.65 1.87 18.03
N TRP A 272 16.56 2.58 18.69
CA TRP A 272 17.90 2.85 18.17
C TRP A 272 18.75 1.60 18.03
N ALA A 273 18.74 0.71 19.01
CA ALA A 273 19.45 -0.57 18.93
C ALA A 273 18.99 -1.41 17.74
N LEU A 274 17.69 -1.42 17.42
CA LEU A 274 17.16 -2.07 16.22
C LEU A 274 17.66 -1.39 14.93
N ARG A 275 17.61 -0.06 14.85
CA ARG A 275 18.04 0.69 13.67
C ARG A 275 19.52 0.52 13.39
N GLU A 276 20.37 0.63 14.41
CA GLU A 276 21.82 0.51 14.27
C GLU A 276 22.23 -0.91 13.90
N LYS A 277 21.59 -1.93 14.51
CA LYS A 277 21.84 -3.34 14.17
C LYS A 277 21.53 -3.67 12.71
N TYR A 278 20.49 -3.06 12.13
CA TYR A 278 20.00 -3.39 10.78
C TYR A 278 20.21 -2.25 9.76
N ALA A 279 21.00 -1.23 10.09
CA ALA A 279 21.25 -0.09 9.20
C ALA A 279 21.83 -0.52 7.85
N ASP A 280 22.78 -1.45 7.86
CA ASP A 280 23.42 -1.95 6.63
C ASP A 280 22.57 -2.97 5.88
N ALA A 281 21.79 -3.77 6.61
CA ALA A 281 20.98 -4.84 6.05
C ALA A 281 19.65 -4.35 5.47
N GLU A 282 19.07 -3.29 6.06
CA GLU A 282 17.76 -2.74 5.69
C GLU A 282 17.76 -1.20 5.65
N PRO A 283 18.72 -0.56 4.95
CA PRO A 283 18.92 0.88 4.97
C PRO A 283 17.69 1.67 4.54
N GLU A 284 16.89 1.14 3.61
CA GLU A 284 15.66 1.76 3.12
C GLU A 284 14.60 1.93 4.22
N VAL A 285 14.41 0.88 5.04
CA VAL A 285 13.41 0.88 6.11
C VAL A 285 13.89 1.73 7.27
N VAL A 286 15.20 1.70 7.57
CA VAL A 286 15.82 2.54 8.60
C VAL A 286 15.70 4.02 8.25
N ALA A 287 16.07 4.41 7.01
CA ALA A 287 16.03 5.80 6.57
C ALA A 287 14.62 6.41 6.62
N LEU A 288 13.58 5.68 6.21
CA LEU A 288 12.20 6.17 6.34
C LEU A 288 11.65 6.03 7.76
N GLY A 289 12.16 5.08 8.53
CA GLY A 289 11.73 4.82 9.90
C GLY A 289 12.06 5.95 10.88
N ILE A 290 13.02 6.82 10.56
CA ILE A 290 13.37 7.99 11.36
C ILE A 290 12.54 9.25 11.02
N GLU A 291 11.53 9.17 10.15
CA GLU A 291 10.54 10.24 10.01
C GLU A 291 9.54 10.19 11.20
N PRO A 292 9.32 11.27 11.98
CA PRO A 292 9.79 12.64 11.80
C PRO A 292 10.91 13.06 12.77
N LEU A 293 11.74 12.15 13.27
CA LEU A 293 12.79 12.44 14.26
C LEU A 293 13.79 13.49 13.74
N ASN A 294 14.12 14.47 14.59
CA ASN A 294 15.06 15.56 14.30
C ASN A 294 16.25 15.61 15.26
N SER A 295 16.42 14.61 16.13
CA SER A 295 17.55 14.51 17.05
C SER A 295 18.89 14.49 16.30
N GLU A 296 19.97 14.91 16.96
CA GLU A 296 21.32 14.89 16.36
C GLU A 296 21.70 13.47 15.88
N ARG A 297 21.26 12.44 16.62
CA ARG A 297 21.43 11.02 16.24
C ARG A 297 20.70 10.70 14.94
N ALA A 298 19.46 11.18 14.76
CA ALA A 298 18.71 11.05 13.51
C ALA A 298 19.36 11.80 12.34
N LEU A 299 19.87 13.00 12.56
CA LEU A 299 20.60 13.76 11.53
C LEU A 299 21.90 13.06 11.10
N ARG A 300 22.70 12.57 12.05
CA ARG A 300 23.91 11.77 11.75
C ARG A 300 23.57 10.53 10.93
N LEU A 301 22.50 9.81 11.28
CA LEU A 301 22.08 8.63 10.53
C LEU A 301 21.64 8.99 9.10
N ARG A 302 20.91 10.10 8.91
CA ARG A 302 20.58 10.60 7.55
C ARG A 302 21.82 10.88 6.73
N HIS A 303 22.82 11.53 7.32
CA HIS A 303 24.08 11.82 6.62
C HIS A 303 24.85 10.55 6.23
N HIS A 304 24.88 9.56 7.12
CA HIS A 304 25.51 8.26 6.86
C HIS A 304 24.80 7.51 5.71
N LEU A 305 23.47 7.48 5.72
CA LEU A 305 22.67 6.78 4.71
C LEU A 305 22.51 7.55 3.40
N ALA A 306 22.87 8.83 3.34
CA ALA A 306 22.64 9.70 2.18
C ALA A 306 23.33 9.21 0.90
N ASP A 307 24.44 8.48 1.05
CA ASP A 307 25.20 7.93 -0.07
C ASP A 307 24.79 6.48 -0.41
N VAL A 308 24.07 5.80 0.49
CA VAL A 308 23.60 4.41 0.34
C VAL A 308 22.18 4.37 -0.23
N VAL A 309 21.24 5.09 0.41
CA VAL A 309 19.81 5.13 0.05
C VAL A 309 19.33 6.59 -0.09
N PRO A 310 19.91 7.38 -1.02
CA PRO A 310 19.66 8.83 -1.13
C PRO A 310 18.17 9.20 -1.28
N ARG A 311 17.42 8.36 -2.00
CA ARG A 311 15.97 8.55 -2.24
C ARG A 311 15.18 8.49 -0.94
N HIS A 312 15.45 7.49 -0.10
CA HIS A 312 14.80 7.30 1.19
C HIS A 312 15.20 8.38 2.19
N VAL A 313 16.48 8.77 2.20
CA VAL A 313 16.94 9.88 3.04
C VAL A 313 16.23 11.18 2.66
N ALA A 314 16.10 11.50 1.38
CA ALA A 314 15.34 12.66 0.93
C ALA A 314 13.90 12.61 1.44
N LEU A 315 13.20 11.48 1.26
CA LEU A 315 11.83 11.31 1.72
C LEU A 315 11.66 11.42 3.25
N SER A 316 12.68 11.07 4.03
CA SER A 316 12.67 11.22 5.50
C SER A 316 12.65 12.68 5.99
N LEU A 317 12.86 13.65 5.08
CA LEU A 317 12.81 15.10 5.32
C LEU A 317 11.44 15.71 4.97
N LYS A 318 10.41 14.88 4.75
CA LYS A 318 9.05 15.33 4.45
C LYS A 318 8.27 15.64 5.74
N THR A 319 8.79 16.56 6.53
CA THR A 319 8.32 16.86 7.90
C THR A 319 8.30 18.35 8.15
N ALA A 320 7.38 18.79 9.03
CA ALA A 320 7.22 20.22 9.34
C ALA A 320 8.48 20.87 9.93
N TRP A 321 9.27 20.15 10.74
CA TRP A 321 10.52 20.70 11.27
C TRP A 321 11.56 20.93 10.17
N ALA A 322 11.62 20.05 9.16
CA ALA A 322 12.62 20.11 8.10
C ALA A 322 12.37 21.29 7.15
N ASP A 323 11.15 21.83 7.15
CA ASP A 323 10.74 22.93 6.27
C ASP A 323 11.34 24.29 6.68
N ALA A 324 11.82 24.41 7.92
CA ALA A 324 12.48 25.61 8.44
C ALA A 324 13.94 25.36 8.88
N ASP A 325 14.42 24.11 8.82
CA ASP A 325 15.73 23.73 9.34
C ASP A 325 16.85 23.89 8.29
N PRO A 326 17.91 24.69 8.57
CA PRO A 326 19.01 24.88 7.63
C PRO A 326 19.79 23.60 7.31
N GLN A 327 19.92 22.67 8.26
CA GLN A 327 20.63 21.40 8.03
C GLN A 327 19.81 20.49 7.09
N ALA A 328 18.48 20.49 7.22
CA ALA A 328 17.60 19.81 6.29
C ALA A 328 17.71 20.37 4.86
N PHE A 329 17.78 21.71 4.69
CA PHE A 329 18.02 22.32 3.38
C PHE A 329 19.40 21.97 2.80
N ALA A 330 20.45 22.00 3.63
CA ALA A 330 21.78 21.57 3.21
C ALA A 330 21.79 20.10 2.75
N LEU A 331 21.06 19.23 3.46
CA LEU A 331 20.93 17.83 3.07
C LEU A 331 20.11 17.65 1.78
N ARG A 332 19.00 18.40 1.60
CA ARG A 332 18.26 18.45 0.32
C ARG A 332 19.17 18.86 -0.84
N GLN A 333 20.05 19.85 -0.62
CA GLN A 333 21.02 20.30 -1.61
C GLN A 333 22.05 19.22 -1.96
N LYS A 334 22.58 18.49 -0.97
CA LYS A 334 23.49 17.34 -1.19
C LYS A 334 22.81 16.24 -2.02
N LEU A 335 21.53 16.00 -1.79
CA LEU A 335 20.77 14.92 -2.42
C LEU A 335 20.25 15.25 -3.82
N LEU A 336 20.29 16.52 -4.25
CA LEU A 336 19.69 17.00 -5.50
C LEU A 336 20.18 16.22 -6.73
N GLY A 337 21.47 15.83 -6.78
CA GLY A 337 22.04 15.05 -7.87
C GLY A 337 21.79 13.54 -7.81
N LYS A 338 21.29 13.01 -6.68
CA LYS A 338 21.11 11.56 -6.44
C LYS A 338 19.65 11.14 -6.29
N ALA A 339 18.81 12.06 -5.82
CA ALA A 339 17.39 11.84 -5.57
C ALA A 339 16.56 13.09 -5.94
N PRO A 340 16.68 13.62 -7.17
CA PRO A 340 16.06 14.89 -7.55
C PRO A 340 14.53 14.89 -7.40
N ILE A 341 13.90 13.77 -7.75
CA ILE A 341 12.45 13.59 -7.68
C ILE A 341 11.97 13.62 -6.22
N GLU A 342 12.63 12.88 -5.35
CA GLU A 342 12.28 12.82 -3.93
C GLU A 342 12.57 14.15 -3.24
N VAL A 343 13.67 14.83 -3.57
CA VAL A 343 13.94 16.19 -3.08
C VAL A 343 12.79 17.13 -3.45
N ALA A 344 12.33 17.14 -4.72
CA ALA A 344 11.16 17.93 -5.12
C ALA A 344 9.91 17.60 -4.28
N GLN A 345 9.68 16.33 -3.93
CA GLN A 345 8.55 15.92 -3.09
C GLN A 345 8.65 16.41 -1.64
N THR A 346 9.84 16.75 -1.14
CA THR A 346 9.99 17.39 0.18
C THR A 346 9.61 18.86 0.17
N LEU A 347 9.63 19.52 -0.99
CA LEU A 347 9.36 20.96 -1.12
C LEU A 347 7.85 21.28 -1.22
N ASN A 348 6.97 20.35 -0.90
CA ASN A 348 5.52 20.57 -1.03
C ASN A 348 5.07 21.74 -0.15
N ARG A 349 4.31 22.70 -0.71
CA ARG A 349 3.76 23.89 -0.01
C ARG A 349 4.78 24.94 0.44
N LEU A 350 6.08 24.75 0.21
CA LEU A 350 7.11 25.70 0.63
C LEU A 350 7.30 26.84 -0.37
N ASP A 351 6.94 28.05 -0.01
CA ASP A 351 7.10 29.25 -0.85
C ASP A 351 8.23 30.16 -0.33
N THR A 352 9.37 29.56 0.03
CA THR A 352 10.58 30.28 0.46
C THR A 352 11.61 30.36 -0.67
N ASP A 353 12.54 31.31 -0.58
CA ASP A 353 13.60 31.48 -1.58
C ASP A 353 14.51 30.25 -1.67
N GLU A 354 14.81 29.59 -0.55
CA GLU A 354 15.61 28.35 -0.52
C GLU A 354 14.91 27.21 -1.25
N ALA A 355 13.59 27.07 -1.04
CA ALA A 355 12.80 26.07 -1.76
C ALA A 355 12.76 26.37 -3.26
N TRP A 356 12.64 27.65 -3.64
CA TRP A 356 12.68 28.08 -5.03
C TRP A 356 14.03 27.83 -5.70
N GLN A 357 15.15 28.11 -5.04
CA GLN A 357 16.48 27.81 -5.55
C GLN A 357 16.64 26.32 -5.89
N LEU A 358 16.11 25.42 -5.04
CA LEU A 358 16.11 23.99 -5.31
C LEU A 358 15.20 23.64 -6.50
N ARG A 359 13.99 24.20 -6.57
CA ARG A 359 13.06 23.97 -7.70
C ARG A 359 13.64 24.43 -9.04
N GLU A 360 14.28 25.58 -9.08
CA GLU A 360 14.88 26.15 -10.29
C GLU A 360 16.00 25.27 -10.82
N ARG A 361 16.91 24.84 -9.94
CA ARG A 361 17.97 23.89 -10.30
C ARG A 361 17.42 22.55 -10.79
N LEU A 362 16.35 22.06 -10.16
CA LEU A 362 15.68 20.83 -10.60
C LEU A 362 14.97 21.02 -11.96
N TRP A 363 14.46 22.21 -12.24
CA TRP A 363 13.67 22.49 -13.45
C TRP A 363 14.47 22.40 -14.75
N ASP A 364 15.77 22.67 -14.68
CA ASP A 364 16.68 22.64 -15.84
C ASP A 364 16.67 21.25 -16.51
N ASP A 365 16.59 20.19 -15.73
CA ASP A 365 16.41 18.83 -16.21
C ASP A 365 14.92 18.54 -16.52
N LYS A 366 14.65 18.21 -17.79
CA LYS A 366 13.32 17.87 -18.30
C LYS A 366 12.68 16.66 -17.60
N ASP A 367 13.47 15.76 -17.02
CA ASP A 367 12.97 14.56 -16.35
C ASP A 367 12.42 14.89 -14.95
N ASN A 368 12.91 15.97 -14.33
CA ASN A 368 12.48 16.41 -12.99
C ASN A 368 11.26 17.35 -13.02
N ARG A 369 10.95 17.98 -14.16
CA ARG A 369 9.89 19.01 -14.26
C ARG A 369 8.53 18.56 -13.75
N GLY A 370 8.15 17.30 -13.95
CA GLY A 370 6.90 16.76 -13.41
C GLY A 370 6.86 16.79 -11.88
N ALA A 371 7.97 16.41 -11.24
CA ALA A 371 8.12 16.45 -9.79
C ALA A 371 8.14 17.89 -9.26
N VAL A 372 8.84 18.81 -9.94
CA VAL A 372 8.85 20.24 -9.60
C VAL A 372 7.43 20.81 -9.64
N LEU A 373 6.68 20.60 -10.72
CA LEU A 373 5.28 21.05 -10.81
C LEU A 373 4.42 20.47 -9.68
N SER A 374 4.59 19.18 -9.39
CA SER A 374 3.85 18.52 -8.32
C SER A 374 4.16 19.08 -6.94
N SER A 375 5.32 19.73 -6.75
CA SER A 375 5.71 20.36 -5.48
C SER A 375 5.03 21.71 -5.22
N LEU A 376 4.48 22.35 -6.27
CA LEU A 376 3.89 23.70 -6.20
C LEU A 376 2.46 23.73 -5.61
N ARG A 377 2.02 22.64 -4.98
CA ARG A 377 0.69 22.55 -4.37
C ARG A 377 0.51 23.68 -3.36
N TYR A 378 -0.66 24.32 -3.35
CA TYR A 378 -1.01 25.46 -2.49
C TYR A 378 -0.19 26.74 -2.71
N ILE A 379 0.62 26.82 -3.78
CA ILE A 379 1.39 28.02 -4.13
C ILE A 379 0.72 28.69 -5.35
N ASP A 380 0.04 29.80 -5.10
CA ASP A 380 -0.74 30.57 -6.09
C ASP A 380 -0.09 31.94 -6.40
N THR A 381 1.22 31.93 -6.66
CA THR A 381 2.00 33.12 -7.01
C THR A 381 2.30 33.15 -8.52
N GLU A 382 2.54 34.34 -9.08
CA GLU A 382 2.90 34.47 -10.51
C GLU A 382 4.16 33.65 -10.86
N ARG A 383 5.16 33.59 -9.97
CA ARG A 383 6.36 32.75 -10.14
C ARG A 383 6.01 31.27 -10.33
N ALA A 384 5.03 30.75 -9.59
CA ALA A 384 4.53 29.39 -9.76
C ALA A 384 3.73 29.23 -11.06
N TRP A 385 2.92 30.22 -11.43
CA TRP A 385 2.18 30.22 -12.68
C TRP A 385 3.07 30.26 -13.92
N GLU A 386 4.21 30.94 -13.89
CA GLU A 386 5.19 30.90 -14.98
C GLU A 386 5.64 29.47 -15.30
N LEU A 387 5.95 28.66 -14.28
CA LEU A 387 6.32 27.25 -14.47
C LEU A 387 5.14 26.41 -14.98
N ARG A 388 3.93 26.63 -14.44
CA ARG A 388 2.71 25.93 -14.91
C ARG A 388 2.41 26.25 -16.38
N ARG A 389 2.51 27.51 -16.79
CA ARG A 389 2.27 27.98 -18.17
C ARG A 389 3.32 27.42 -19.15
N LYS A 390 4.56 27.20 -18.70
CA LYS A 390 5.61 26.49 -19.48
C LYS A 390 5.30 24.99 -19.69
N ALA A 391 4.46 24.39 -18.84
CA ALA A 391 4.22 22.94 -18.78
C ALA A 391 2.98 22.43 -19.54
N LYS A 392 2.51 23.13 -20.59
CA LYS A 392 1.26 22.80 -21.33
C LYS A 392 1.29 21.50 -22.17
N LYS A 393 2.31 20.64 -22.03
CA LYS A 393 2.50 19.39 -22.80
C LYS A 393 1.98 18.16 -22.04
N GLY A 394 1.41 17.19 -22.76
CA GLY A 394 0.77 15.97 -22.22
C GLY A 394 1.59 15.16 -21.21
N ARG A 395 2.92 15.06 -21.41
CA ARG A 395 3.82 14.34 -20.49
C ARG A 395 3.86 14.92 -19.06
N LEU A 396 3.65 16.24 -18.90
CA LEU A 396 3.77 16.92 -17.60
C LEU A 396 2.43 17.05 -16.86
N SER A 397 1.32 16.65 -17.49
CA SER A 397 -0.04 16.89 -16.98
C SER A 397 -0.27 16.33 -15.59
N TRP A 398 0.34 15.18 -15.25
CA TRP A 398 0.21 14.60 -13.91
C TRP A 398 0.77 15.50 -12.81
N GLY A 399 1.94 16.11 -13.06
CA GLY A 399 2.65 16.97 -12.11
C GLY A 399 1.99 18.32 -12.03
N LEU A 400 1.60 18.86 -13.19
CA LEU A 400 0.82 20.07 -13.31
C LEU A 400 -0.47 19.98 -12.48
N LEU A 401 -1.28 18.94 -12.68
CA LEU A 401 -2.54 18.76 -11.96
C LEU A 401 -2.34 18.59 -10.45
N GLN A 402 -1.35 17.81 -10.01
CA GLN A 402 -1.06 17.71 -8.58
C GLN A 402 -0.68 19.05 -7.97
N GLY A 403 0.13 19.83 -8.68
CA GLY A 403 0.53 21.19 -8.32
C GLY A 403 -0.61 22.21 -8.22
N LEU A 404 -1.82 21.90 -8.69
CA LEU A 404 -3.00 22.77 -8.59
C LEU A 404 -3.79 22.58 -7.29
N ALA A 405 -3.47 21.60 -6.46
CA ALA A 405 -4.17 21.42 -5.19
C ALA A 405 -4.15 22.71 -4.35
N GLY A 406 -5.28 23.05 -3.74
CA GLY A 406 -5.49 24.29 -3.00
C GLY A 406 -5.74 25.54 -3.85
N ILE A 407 -5.72 25.44 -5.19
CA ILE A 407 -5.88 26.61 -6.08
C ILE A 407 -7.22 26.54 -6.81
N ASP A 408 -8.08 27.54 -6.54
CA ASP A 408 -9.47 27.62 -7.01
C ASP A 408 -9.73 28.83 -7.93
N THR A 409 -8.80 29.08 -8.88
CA THR A 409 -8.92 30.14 -9.88
C THR A 409 -9.42 29.62 -11.22
N ASP A 410 -9.95 30.50 -12.07
CA ASP A 410 -10.41 30.14 -13.42
C ASP A 410 -9.29 29.54 -14.29
N GLU A 411 -8.05 30.05 -14.16
CA GLU A 411 -6.89 29.50 -14.87
C GLU A 411 -6.60 28.05 -14.43
N ALA A 412 -6.72 27.74 -13.14
CA ALA A 412 -6.54 26.39 -12.61
C ALA A 412 -7.66 25.45 -13.09
N TRP A 413 -8.90 25.94 -13.12
CA TRP A 413 -10.04 25.18 -13.64
C TRP A 413 -9.94 24.89 -15.14
N ALA A 414 -9.46 25.84 -15.95
CA ALA A 414 -9.22 25.61 -17.37
C ALA A 414 -8.25 24.44 -17.60
N LEU A 415 -7.21 24.31 -16.76
CA LEU A 415 -6.29 23.17 -16.80
C LEU A 415 -6.94 21.85 -16.34
N ARG A 416 -7.76 21.88 -15.29
CA ARG A 416 -8.50 20.70 -14.83
C ARG A 416 -9.43 20.16 -15.90
N GLU A 417 -10.22 21.02 -16.55
CA GLU A 417 -11.15 20.58 -17.61
C GLU A 417 -10.41 20.07 -18.84
N ARG A 418 -9.34 20.76 -19.24
CA ARG A 418 -8.51 20.35 -20.38
C ARG A 418 -8.01 18.90 -20.24
N TRP A 419 -7.62 18.49 -19.03
CA TRP A 419 -7.05 17.18 -18.78
C TRP A 419 -8.03 16.18 -18.14
N ARG A 420 -9.29 16.56 -17.91
CA ARG A 420 -10.29 15.73 -17.22
C ARG A 420 -10.51 14.39 -17.87
N ARG A 421 -10.48 14.32 -19.21
CA ARG A 421 -10.69 13.07 -19.96
C ARG A 421 -9.54 12.07 -19.79
N ASP A 422 -8.30 12.54 -19.86
CA ASP A 422 -7.12 11.68 -19.97
C ASP A 422 -6.40 11.47 -18.62
N TYR A 423 -6.63 12.36 -17.66
CA TYR A 423 -5.96 12.39 -16.35
C TYR A 423 -6.95 12.57 -15.18
N LEU A 424 -8.16 12.02 -15.30
CA LEU A 424 -9.21 12.12 -14.28
C LEU A 424 -8.74 11.81 -12.84
N PRO A 425 -7.92 10.77 -12.56
CA PRO A 425 -7.38 10.53 -11.22
C PRO A 425 -6.63 11.73 -10.63
N TRP A 426 -5.85 12.42 -11.45
CA TRP A 426 -5.06 13.58 -11.03
C TRP A 426 -5.93 14.83 -10.89
N VAL A 427 -6.96 14.96 -11.72
CA VAL A 427 -7.97 16.01 -11.53
C VAL A 427 -8.64 15.86 -10.18
N ILE A 428 -9.11 14.65 -9.81
CA ILE A 428 -9.72 14.40 -8.49
C ILE A 428 -8.75 14.74 -7.35
N LEU A 429 -7.49 14.31 -7.43
CA LEU A 429 -6.48 14.63 -6.43
C LEU A 429 -6.15 16.13 -6.34
N SER A 430 -6.27 16.86 -7.45
CA SER A 430 -6.06 18.32 -7.51
C SER A 430 -7.16 19.12 -6.82
N LEU A 431 -8.28 18.50 -6.44
CA LEU A 431 -9.38 19.16 -5.72
C LEU A 431 -9.09 19.30 -4.23
N GLN A 432 -8.01 18.70 -3.71
CA GLN A 432 -7.68 18.79 -2.30
C GLN A 432 -7.58 20.26 -1.85
N GLY A 433 -8.28 20.63 -0.78
CA GLY A 433 -8.37 22.00 -0.27
C GLY A 433 -9.39 22.89 -0.99
N ILE A 434 -10.19 22.37 -1.93
CA ILE A 434 -11.22 23.13 -2.65
C ILE A 434 -12.60 22.63 -2.25
N ASP A 435 -13.44 23.54 -1.78
CA ASP A 435 -14.75 23.27 -1.18
C ASP A 435 -15.89 23.98 -1.91
N THR A 436 -15.83 23.98 -3.24
CA THR A 436 -16.85 24.60 -4.11
C THR A 436 -17.72 23.55 -4.79
N GLU A 437 -18.92 23.96 -5.20
CA GLU A 437 -19.89 23.07 -5.87
C GLU A 437 -19.30 22.40 -7.13
N ARG A 438 -18.44 23.12 -7.87
CA ARG A 438 -17.75 22.56 -9.04
C ARG A 438 -16.80 21.42 -8.67
N ALA A 439 -16.10 21.53 -7.54
CA ALA A 439 -15.27 20.44 -7.02
C ALA A 439 -16.14 19.27 -6.50
N TRP A 440 -17.25 19.57 -5.82
CA TRP A 440 -18.20 18.57 -5.33
C TRP A 440 -18.89 17.78 -6.44
N ALA A 441 -19.22 18.40 -7.57
CA ALA A 441 -19.72 17.70 -8.75
C ALA A 441 -18.75 16.60 -9.22
N ILE A 442 -17.47 16.92 -9.36
CA ILE A 442 -16.45 15.93 -9.77
C ILE A 442 -16.27 14.83 -8.72
N ARG A 443 -16.30 15.16 -7.42
CA ARG A 443 -16.21 14.16 -6.35
C ARG A 443 -17.39 13.18 -6.39
N ARG A 444 -18.62 13.68 -6.50
CA ARG A 444 -19.85 12.86 -6.57
C ARG A 444 -19.86 11.94 -7.79
N ASP A 445 -19.51 12.47 -8.96
CA ASP A 445 -19.41 11.70 -10.22
C ASP A 445 -18.45 10.50 -10.14
N ASN A 446 -17.49 10.54 -9.21
CA ASN A 446 -16.40 9.57 -9.10
C ASN A 446 -16.33 8.86 -7.74
N GLU A 447 -17.32 9.03 -6.87
CA GLU A 447 -17.36 8.48 -5.52
C GLU A 447 -17.17 6.95 -5.51
N THR A 448 -17.91 6.25 -6.36
CA THR A 448 -17.76 4.81 -6.52
C THR A 448 -16.51 4.48 -7.33
N ARG A 449 -16.27 5.18 -8.46
CA ARG A 449 -15.19 4.85 -9.40
C ARG A 449 -13.79 4.96 -8.81
N ALA A 450 -13.56 5.96 -7.97
CA ALA A 450 -12.26 6.32 -7.41
C ALA A 450 -12.37 6.69 -5.93
N THR A 451 -13.09 5.87 -5.15
CA THR A 451 -13.35 6.07 -3.71
C THR A 451 -12.14 6.59 -2.94
N LYS A 452 -10.97 5.97 -3.13
CA LYS A 452 -9.74 6.38 -2.45
C LYS A 452 -9.27 7.78 -2.80
N LEU A 453 -9.37 8.15 -4.08
CA LEU A 453 -8.95 9.48 -4.53
C LEU A 453 -9.94 10.55 -4.05
N VAL A 454 -11.24 10.23 -4.08
CA VAL A 454 -12.29 11.11 -3.55
C VAL A 454 -12.09 11.32 -2.06
N SER A 455 -11.92 10.26 -1.25
CA SER A 455 -11.61 10.38 0.19
C SER A 455 -10.36 11.22 0.44
N LYS A 456 -9.31 11.05 -0.35
CA LYS A 456 -8.09 11.88 -0.21
C LYS A 456 -8.33 13.34 -0.56
N SER A 457 -9.19 13.63 -1.53
CA SER A 457 -9.49 14.99 -1.97
C SER A 457 -10.32 15.79 -0.95
N THR A 458 -10.93 15.14 0.05
CA THR A 458 -11.66 15.80 1.14
C THR A 458 -10.77 16.06 2.37
N MET A 459 -9.49 15.72 2.33
CA MET A 459 -8.55 15.97 3.43
C MET A 459 -8.46 17.46 3.76
N GLY A 460 -8.77 17.81 5.00
CA GLY A 460 -8.78 19.18 5.51
C GLY A 460 -10.09 19.96 5.31
N LEU A 461 -11.13 19.36 4.70
CA LEU A 461 -12.44 19.99 4.56
C LEU A 461 -13.35 19.68 5.75
N GLU A 462 -14.14 20.66 6.20
CA GLU A 462 -15.02 20.54 7.37
C GLU A 462 -16.51 20.80 7.06
N SER A 463 -16.86 21.09 5.80
CA SER A 463 -18.24 21.20 5.32
C SER A 463 -19.06 19.94 5.63
N ASP A 464 -20.38 20.08 5.71
CA ASP A 464 -21.29 18.93 5.86
C ASP A 464 -21.16 17.93 4.72
N GLU A 465 -20.99 18.40 3.48
CA GLU A 465 -20.76 17.56 2.30
C GLU A 465 -19.49 16.69 2.44
N ALA A 466 -18.42 17.25 3.03
CA ALA A 466 -17.18 16.53 3.31
C ALA A 466 -17.37 15.43 4.35
N TRP A 467 -18.10 15.72 5.41
CA TRP A 467 -18.40 14.73 6.42
C TRP A 467 -19.33 13.64 5.89
N ASP A 468 -20.36 13.99 5.12
CA ASP A 468 -21.27 13.03 4.52
C ASP A 468 -20.55 12.12 3.51
N MET A 469 -19.60 12.67 2.74
CA MET A 469 -18.73 11.87 1.88
C MET A 469 -17.86 10.91 2.68
N ARG A 470 -17.26 11.36 3.80
CA ARG A 470 -16.51 10.47 4.70
C ARG A 470 -17.39 9.35 5.25
N ASP A 471 -18.63 9.67 5.64
CA ASP A 471 -19.57 8.70 6.19
C ASP A 471 -19.92 7.60 5.19
N ARG A 472 -20.23 7.96 3.94
CA ARG A 472 -20.52 6.99 2.87
C ARG A 472 -19.32 6.10 2.52
N GLN A 473 -18.11 6.66 2.56
CA GLN A 473 -16.88 5.97 2.15
C GLN A 473 -16.19 5.19 3.27
N ALA A 474 -16.55 5.46 4.53
CA ALA A 474 -15.89 4.98 5.74
C ALA A 474 -15.62 3.47 5.77
N LEU A 475 -16.57 2.65 5.31
CA LEU A 475 -16.44 1.18 5.29
C LEU A 475 -15.63 0.66 4.10
N TRP A 476 -15.53 1.45 3.03
CA TRP A 476 -14.88 1.07 1.79
C TRP A 476 -13.44 1.55 1.69
N ASP A 477 -13.08 2.62 2.39
CA ASP A 477 -11.71 3.08 2.38
C ASP A 477 -11.26 3.77 3.67
N LYS A 478 -10.09 3.32 4.14
CA LYS A 478 -9.42 3.86 5.31
C LYS A 478 -9.04 5.34 5.20
N GLU A 479 -9.03 5.90 3.99
CA GLU A 479 -8.62 7.29 3.78
C GLU A 479 -9.65 8.25 4.38
N ALA A 480 -10.92 7.85 4.52
CA ALA A 480 -11.91 8.60 5.30
C ALA A 480 -11.42 8.85 6.74
N VAL A 481 -10.93 7.81 7.42
CA VAL A 481 -10.35 7.90 8.77
C VAL A 481 -8.99 8.61 8.75
N SER A 482 -8.17 8.36 7.74
CA SER A 482 -6.86 9.01 7.62
C SER A 482 -7.00 10.52 7.38
N SER A 483 -8.12 10.98 6.81
CA SER A 483 -8.39 12.39 6.52
C SER A 483 -8.69 13.24 7.75
N ILE A 484 -9.11 12.61 8.87
CA ILE A 484 -9.47 13.28 10.13
C ILE A 484 -8.34 13.23 11.17
N LYS A 485 -7.11 12.93 10.75
CA LYS A 485 -5.96 12.79 11.67
C LYS A 485 -5.79 14.06 12.51
N GLY A 486 -5.83 13.92 13.84
CA GLY A 486 -5.68 15.01 14.80
C GLY A 486 -6.89 15.94 14.93
N SER A 487 -8.00 15.68 14.22
CA SER A 487 -9.22 16.49 14.36
C SER A 487 -9.97 16.14 15.66
N ASP A 488 -10.29 17.16 16.45
CA ASP A 488 -11.11 17.06 17.67
C ASP A 488 -12.61 17.31 17.39
N HIS A 489 -13.00 17.42 16.12
CA HIS A 489 -14.39 17.64 15.73
C HIS A 489 -15.32 16.52 16.24
N PRO A 490 -16.56 16.80 16.70
CA PRO A 490 -17.48 15.77 17.19
C PRO A 490 -17.75 14.64 16.20
N ARG A 491 -17.93 14.95 14.90
CA ARG A 491 -18.09 13.94 13.84
C ARG A 491 -16.81 13.11 13.62
N ALA A 492 -15.63 13.66 13.89
CA ALA A 492 -14.37 12.89 13.83
C ALA A 492 -14.37 11.77 14.88
N TRP A 493 -14.81 12.07 16.09
CA TRP A 493 -14.94 11.08 17.16
C TRP A 493 -16.00 10.03 16.85
N GLN A 494 -17.18 10.43 16.38
CA GLN A 494 -18.22 9.47 15.95
C GLN A 494 -17.69 8.52 14.87
N LEU A 495 -16.92 9.05 13.91
CA LEU A 495 -16.31 8.25 12.86
C LEU A 495 -15.25 7.28 13.40
N ARG A 496 -14.43 7.69 14.38
CA ARG A 496 -13.45 6.81 15.05
C ARG A 496 -14.14 5.66 15.79
N GLU A 497 -15.16 5.96 16.58
CA GLU A 497 -15.93 4.95 17.33
C GLU A 497 -16.56 3.92 16.39
N ARG A 498 -17.18 4.36 15.30
CA ARG A 498 -17.83 3.46 14.34
C ARG A 498 -16.86 2.52 13.62
N LEU A 499 -15.58 2.86 13.55
CA LEU A 499 -14.59 2.18 12.72
C LEU A 499 -13.50 1.46 13.50
N ILE A 500 -13.64 1.38 14.83
CA ILE A 500 -12.68 0.71 15.72
C ILE A 500 -12.35 -0.71 15.23
N ASP A 501 -13.36 -1.53 14.96
CA ASP A 501 -13.19 -2.91 14.48
C ASP A 501 -12.96 -3.04 12.97
N VAL A 502 -13.19 -1.96 12.22
CA VAL A 502 -13.08 -1.96 10.76
C VAL A 502 -11.66 -1.61 10.34
N TRP A 503 -11.07 -0.59 10.99
CA TRP A 503 -9.76 -0.04 10.65
C TRP A 503 -8.91 0.27 11.90
N PRO A 504 -8.68 -0.68 12.82
CA PRO A 504 -8.08 -0.40 14.13
C PRO A 504 -6.75 0.38 14.05
N MET A 505 -5.82 -0.10 13.23
CA MET A 505 -4.54 0.59 12.91
C MET A 505 -4.73 2.06 12.49
N TYR A 506 -5.72 2.35 11.63
CA TYR A 506 -5.93 3.69 11.09
C TYR A 506 -6.70 4.59 12.04
N VAL A 507 -7.58 4.02 12.85
CA VAL A 507 -8.29 4.71 13.92
C VAL A 507 -7.29 5.17 14.98
N ALA A 508 -6.43 4.27 15.49
CA ALA A 508 -5.35 4.63 16.43
C ALA A 508 -4.46 5.75 15.86
N LYS A 509 -4.02 5.60 14.60
CA LYS A 509 -3.23 6.63 13.90
C LYS A 509 -3.94 7.98 13.77
N SER A 510 -5.27 7.98 13.63
CA SER A 510 -6.06 9.20 13.40
C SER A 510 -6.23 10.06 14.65
N VAL A 511 -6.05 9.49 15.84
CA VAL A 511 -6.00 10.29 17.08
C VAL A 511 -4.74 11.16 17.03
N GLY A 512 -3.59 10.56 16.73
CA GLY A 512 -2.31 11.28 16.68
C GLY A 512 -1.78 11.63 18.07
N LEU A 513 -0.57 12.19 18.13
CA LEU A 513 0.13 12.41 19.40
C LEU A 513 -0.53 13.51 20.24
N ILE A 514 -0.91 14.64 19.63
CA ILE A 514 -1.48 15.78 20.34
C ILE A 514 -2.83 15.41 20.99
N LEU A 515 -3.79 14.94 20.19
CA LEU A 515 -5.10 14.56 20.70
C LEU A 515 -5.01 13.38 21.67
N GLY A 516 -4.06 12.48 21.45
CA GLY A 516 -3.81 11.32 22.31
C GLY A 516 -3.33 11.67 23.71
N GLN A 517 -2.85 12.90 23.97
CA GLN A 517 -2.50 13.38 25.32
C GLN A 517 -3.70 13.94 26.09
N THR A 518 -4.81 14.26 25.41
CA THR A 518 -6.04 14.72 26.08
C THR A 518 -6.66 13.60 26.91
N GLU A 519 -7.47 13.93 27.91
CA GLU A 519 -8.20 12.93 28.70
C GLU A 519 -9.06 12.02 27.81
N ARG A 520 -9.83 12.61 26.89
CA ARG A 520 -10.66 11.89 25.92
C ARG A 520 -9.83 10.99 25.01
N GLY A 521 -8.71 11.48 24.50
CA GLY A 521 -7.81 10.72 23.63
C GLY A 521 -7.15 9.54 24.33
N ARG A 522 -6.66 9.74 25.56
CA ARG A 522 -6.13 8.65 26.38
C ARG A 522 -7.20 7.60 26.64
N ALA A 523 -8.37 8.00 27.13
CA ALA A 523 -9.47 7.07 27.40
C ALA A 523 -9.91 6.30 26.13
N PHE A 524 -9.88 6.93 24.95
CA PHE A 524 -10.17 6.27 23.69
C PHE A 524 -9.09 5.24 23.32
N MET A 525 -7.80 5.59 23.47
CA MET A 525 -6.69 4.68 23.17
C MET A 525 -6.62 3.50 24.14
N GLU A 526 -7.04 3.68 25.39
CA GLU A 526 -7.23 2.58 26.35
C GLU A 526 -8.29 1.58 25.86
N ARG A 527 -9.46 2.07 25.43
CA ARG A 527 -10.48 1.20 24.83
C ARG A 527 -10.00 0.48 23.56
N MET A 528 -9.19 1.14 22.74
CA MET A 528 -8.54 0.50 21.59
C MET A 528 -7.63 -0.66 22.03
N ALA A 529 -6.88 -0.50 23.12
CA ALA A 529 -6.02 -1.55 23.68
C ALA A 529 -6.84 -2.74 24.20
N GLU A 530 -7.98 -2.46 24.83
CA GLU A 530 -8.90 -3.50 25.33
C GLU A 530 -9.56 -4.29 24.19
N ALA A 531 -10.00 -3.60 23.14
CA ALA A 531 -10.65 -4.20 21.97
C ALA A 531 -9.66 -4.95 21.05
N HIS A 532 -8.43 -4.47 20.93
CA HIS A 532 -7.40 -5.02 20.05
C HIS A 532 -6.07 -5.27 20.77
N PRO A 533 -6.07 -6.16 21.79
CA PRO A 533 -4.93 -6.30 22.71
C PRO A 533 -3.71 -6.97 22.10
N HIS A 534 -3.81 -7.49 20.89
CA HIS A 534 -2.71 -8.16 20.17
C HIS A 534 -2.31 -7.40 18.90
N ASP A 535 -2.82 -6.18 18.67
CA ASP A 535 -2.51 -5.39 17.48
C ASP A 535 -1.19 -4.60 17.65
N PRO A 536 -0.14 -4.91 16.87
CA PRO A 536 1.16 -4.23 16.99
C PRO A 536 1.13 -2.74 16.66
N GLU A 537 0.17 -2.29 15.84
CA GLU A 537 0.05 -0.86 15.53
C GLU A 537 -0.66 -0.11 16.65
N VAL A 538 -1.64 -0.73 17.31
CA VAL A 538 -2.20 -0.16 18.54
C VAL A 538 -1.11 -0.05 19.60
N ALA A 539 -0.33 -1.13 19.83
CA ALA A 539 0.83 -1.12 20.73
C ALA A 539 1.81 0.00 20.40
N HIS A 540 2.20 0.13 19.12
CA HIS A 540 3.09 1.18 18.65
C HIS A 540 2.61 2.58 19.06
N TYR A 541 1.34 2.92 18.83
CA TYR A 541 0.83 4.25 19.19
C TYR A 541 0.72 4.45 20.70
N LEU A 542 0.43 3.40 21.48
CA LEU A 542 0.41 3.49 22.94
C LEU A 542 1.81 3.77 23.50
N VAL A 543 2.83 3.04 23.03
CA VAL A 543 4.24 3.27 23.39
C VAL A 543 4.66 4.69 23.00
N LYS A 544 4.26 5.18 21.81
CA LYS A 544 4.48 6.59 21.45
C LYS A 544 3.87 7.57 22.44
N LEU A 545 2.66 7.32 22.92
CA LEU A 545 1.99 8.21 23.87
C LEU A 545 2.63 8.16 25.27
N GLU A 546 3.14 6.99 25.69
CA GLU A 546 3.91 6.82 26.93
C GLU A 546 5.19 7.67 26.93
N HIS A 547 5.99 7.59 25.85
CA HIS A 547 7.22 8.39 25.73
C HIS A 547 6.94 9.90 25.77
N VAL A 548 5.92 10.35 25.04
CA VAL A 548 5.51 11.77 25.06
C VAL A 548 5.08 12.21 26.47
N ALA A 549 4.36 11.36 27.21
CA ALA A 549 3.94 11.65 28.58
C ALA A 549 5.13 11.67 29.56
N ALA A 550 6.18 10.89 29.30
CA ALA A 550 7.42 10.87 30.07
C ALA A 550 8.35 12.07 29.79
N GLY A 551 7.99 12.95 28.84
CA GLY A 551 8.84 14.07 28.40
C GLY A 551 9.99 13.64 27.49
N GLU A 552 9.98 12.39 27.02
CA GLU A 552 10.89 11.90 25.99
C GLU A 552 10.44 12.46 24.63
N THR A 553 11.40 12.94 23.84
CA THR A 553 11.13 13.88 22.74
C THR A 553 10.23 13.26 21.63
N PRO A 554 9.15 13.92 21.18
CA PRO A 554 8.28 13.43 20.10
C PRO A 554 8.83 13.60 18.66
#